data_AF-A0A7L4JK17-F1
#
_entry.id   AF-A0A7L4JK17-F1
#
_cell.length_a   1.000
_cell.length_b   1.000
_cell.length_c   1.000
_cell.angle_alpha   90.00
_cell.angle_beta   90.00
_cell.angle_gamma   90.00
#
_symmetry.space_group_name_H-M   'P 1'
#
loop_
_entity.id
_entity.type
_entity.pdbx_description
1 polymer ?
#
loop_
_entity_poly.entity_id
_entity_poly.type
_entity_poly.pdbx_seq_one_letter_code
_entity_poly.pdbx_strand_id
1 'polypeptide(L)'
;SPASLLAEFFSYFGTLDLGGLLLSPLEGRALPRPPPGTLGGLRPGPLTLQDPFELSHNVAANVTPRTVSRFVRCCRDAARLCRGPEFLQKSRRGRPWGVMRLLQPGPGGNSGNSEGKFLIPIPGAAPQPEVCAAVRFVLGDVLGCGCEPEGTPGAGCHLQGGTGNSRGEFGT
;
A
#
# COMPACT_ATOMS: atom_id res chain seq x y z
N SER A 1 4.93 21.90 -11.94
CA SER A 1 3.65 22.56 -11.56
C SER A 1 3.19 21.99 -10.22
N PRO A 2 2.22 22.60 -9.51
CA PRO A 2 1.72 22.03 -8.24
C PRO A 2 1.17 20.60 -8.38
N ALA A 3 0.55 20.28 -9.53
CA ALA A 3 0.03 18.95 -9.83
C ALA A 3 1.14 17.90 -9.97
N SER A 4 2.27 18.25 -10.62
CA SER A 4 3.41 17.33 -10.75
C SER A 4 4.07 17.07 -9.39
N LEU A 5 4.23 18.11 -8.56
CA LEU A 5 4.81 17.99 -7.22
C LEU A 5 3.95 17.11 -6.30
N LEU A 6 2.62 17.21 -6.37
CA LEU A 6 1.73 16.30 -5.64
C LEU A 6 1.86 14.85 -6.12
N ALA A 7 1.89 14.62 -7.43
CA ALA A 7 2.07 13.28 -7.98
C ALA A 7 3.40 12.67 -7.56
N GLU A 8 4.48 13.46 -7.57
CA GLU A 8 5.82 13.07 -7.14
C GLU A 8 5.88 12.80 -5.63
N PHE A 9 5.29 13.67 -4.80
CA PHE A 9 5.19 13.45 -3.35
C PHE A 9 4.57 12.09 -3.04
N PHE A 10 3.40 11.81 -3.62
CA PHE A 10 2.70 10.55 -3.41
C PHE A 10 3.47 9.36 -3.99
N SER A 11 4.14 9.53 -5.12
CA SER A 11 4.97 8.48 -5.73
C SER A 11 6.19 8.15 -4.87
N TYR A 12 6.88 9.17 -4.36
CA TYR A 12 8.06 9.04 -3.52
C TYR A 12 7.72 8.33 -2.21
N PHE A 13 6.78 8.87 -1.43
CA PHE A 13 6.37 8.25 -0.17
C PHE A 13 5.62 6.92 -0.33
N GLY A 14 5.04 6.65 -1.50
CA GLY A 14 4.41 5.37 -1.82
C GLY A 14 5.40 4.24 -2.14
N THR A 15 6.67 4.55 -2.39
CA THR A 15 7.71 3.57 -2.75
C THR A 15 8.81 3.44 -1.71
N LEU A 16 8.90 4.39 -0.79
CA LEU A 16 9.95 4.47 0.22
C LEU A 16 9.80 3.40 1.33
N ASP A 17 10.91 2.77 1.72
CA ASP A 17 10.97 1.92 2.92
C ASP A 17 11.10 2.77 4.19
N LEU A 18 9.96 3.24 4.69
CA LEU A 18 9.90 4.11 5.86
C LEU A 18 10.40 3.46 7.17
N GLY A 19 10.39 2.12 7.24
CA GLY A 19 10.87 1.39 8.41
C GLY A 19 12.40 1.28 8.47
N GLY A 20 13.05 1.35 7.31
CA GLY A 20 14.50 1.30 7.14
C GLY A 20 15.19 2.68 7.13
N LEU A 21 14.44 3.77 7.22
CA LEU A 21 14.95 5.13 7.03
C LEU A 21 14.66 6.07 8.21
N LEU A 22 15.55 7.05 8.37
CA LEU A 22 15.38 8.25 9.17
C LEU A 22 15.15 9.43 8.24
N LEU A 23 13.98 10.07 8.30
CA LEU A 23 13.73 11.30 7.56
C LEU A 23 14.25 12.47 8.40
N SER A 24 15.29 13.18 7.91
CA SER A 24 15.87 14.32 8.62
C SER A 24 15.57 15.63 7.87
N PRO A 25 14.67 16.47 8.40
CA PRO A 25 14.46 17.82 7.87
C PRO A 25 15.72 18.69 7.98
N LEU A 26 16.53 18.50 9.04
CA LEU A 26 17.77 19.23 9.25
C LEU A 26 18.78 18.96 8.11
N GLU A 27 18.93 17.70 7.68
CA GLU A 27 19.79 17.35 6.54
C GLU A 27 19.09 17.46 5.18
N GLY A 28 17.77 17.66 5.16
CA GLY A 28 16.97 17.69 3.95
C GLY A 28 16.93 16.37 3.17
N ARG A 29 17.20 15.23 3.82
CA ARG A 29 17.29 13.92 3.15
C ARG A 29 16.84 12.75 4.03
N ALA A 30 16.60 11.61 3.39
CA ALA A 30 16.42 10.34 4.06
C ALA A 30 17.78 9.68 4.32
N LEU A 31 18.01 9.28 5.56
CA LEU A 31 19.22 8.63 6.05
C LEU A 31 18.96 7.16 6.36
N PRO A 32 19.99 6.30 6.33
CA PRO A 32 19.87 4.96 6.86
C PRO A 32 19.40 5.00 8.32
N ARG A 33 18.52 4.08 8.70
CA ARG A 33 18.04 3.98 10.07
C ARG A 33 19.21 3.85 11.06
N PRO A 34 19.28 4.72 12.09
CA PRO A 34 20.34 4.65 13.08
C PRO A 34 20.26 3.36 13.93
N PRO A 35 21.40 2.79 14.36
CA PRO A 35 21.42 1.71 15.33
C PRO A 35 20.75 2.10 16.66
N PRO A 36 20.21 1.15 17.42
CA PRO A 36 19.61 1.44 18.74
C PRO A 36 20.61 2.16 19.66
N GLY A 37 20.15 3.20 20.36
CA GLY A 37 20.97 3.95 21.32
C GLY A 37 21.91 4.98 20.71
N THR A 38 21.97 5.08 19.37
CA THR A 38 22.68 6.18 18.71
C THR A 38 21.80 7.44 18.64
N LEU A 39 22.42 8.59 18.36
CA LEU A 39 21.71 9.86 18.12
C LEU A 39 20.89 10.38 19.32
N GLY A 40 21.53 10.43 20.50
CA GLY A 40 20.96 11.05 21.69
C GLY A 40 19.74 10.34 22.27
N GLY A 41 19.53 9.05 21.94
CA GLY A 41 18.38 8.28 22.43
C GLY A 41 17.17 8.31 21.51
N LEU A 42 17.31 8.80 20.26
CA LEU A 42 16.27 8.70 19.24
C LEU A 42 15.76 7.26 19.16
N ARG A 43 14.45 7.07 19.33
CA ARG A 43 13.78 5.77 19.28
C ARG A 43 13.18 5.55 17.88
N PRO A 44 13.81 4.71 17.03
CA PRO A 44 13.30 4.49 15.69
C PRO A 44 12.03 3.63 15.74
N GLY A 45 11.04 4.00 14.93
CA GLY A 45 9.75 3.33 14.85
C GLY A 45 9.48 2.74 13.45
N PRO A 46 8.21 2.37 13.17
CA PRO A 46 7.76 2.03 11.82
C PRO A 46 7.88 3.20 10.82
N LEU A 47 7.89 4.42 11.35
CA LEU A 47 8.25 5.66 10.67
C LEU A 47 9.13 6.46 11.63
N THR A 48 10.26 6.97 11.14
CA THR A 48 11.15 7.82 11.94
C THR A 48 11.32 9.16 11.22
N LEU A 49 10.66 10.20 11.74
CA LEU A 49 10.79 11.57 11.27
C LEU A 49 11.43 12.37 12.39
N GLN A 50 12.63 12.88 12.14
CA GLN A 50 13.41 13.63 13.11
C GLN A 50 12.82 15.01 13.32
N ASP A 51 12.74 15.46 14.57
CA ASP A 51 12.50 16.88 14.85
C ASP A 51 13.69 17.72 14.33
N PRO A 52 13.45 18.88 13.68
CA PRO A 52 14.53 19.72 13.15
C PRO A 52 15.43 20.35 14.21
N PHE A 53 15.00 20.45 15.47
CA PHE A 53 15.74 21.08 16.56
C PHE A 53 16.13 20.08 17.65
N GLU A 54 15.20 19.24 18.10
CA GLU A 54 15.44 18.22 19.10
C GLU A 54 15.80 16.88 18.44
N LEU A 55 17.08 16.70 18.06
CA LEU A 55 17.51 15.58 17.21
C LEU A 55 17.29 14.19 17.81
N SER A 56 17.14 14.08 19.13
CA SER A 56 16.77 12.87 19.87
C SER A 56 15.27 12.56 19.84
N HIS A 57 14.45 13.45 19.28
CA HIS A 57 13.00 13.34 19.22
C HIS A 57 12.53 12.84 17.84
N ASN A 58 11.72 11.77 17.87
CA ASN A 58 11.00 11.28 16.69
C ASN A 58 9.56 11.77 16.76
N VAL A 59 9.20 12.73 15.92
CA VAL A 59 7.83 13.31 15.90
C VAL A 59 6.77 12.29 15.47
N ALA A 60 7.18 11.17 14.85
CA ALA A 60 6.31 10.09 14.41
C ALA A 60 6.35 8.85 15.34
N ALA A 61 6.85 8.98 16.57
CA ALA A 61 7.00 7.85 17.50
C ALA A 61 5.68 7.13 17.85
N ASN A 62 4.54 7.82 17.76
CA ASN A 62 3.20 7.27 18.00
C ASN A 62 2.59 6.56 16.78
N VAL A 63 3.27 6.58 15.63
CA VAL A 63 2.76 5.99 14.39
C VAL A 63 2.97 4.47 14.40
N THR A 64 1.87 3.72 14.26
CA THR A 64 1.89 2.26 14.23
C THR A 64 2.27 1.70 12.86
N PRO A 65 2.76 0.45 12.75
CA PRO A 65 3.01 -0.18 11.45
C PRO A 65 1.77 -0.22 10.55
N ARG A 66 0.58 -0.44 11.13
CA ARG A 66 -0.70 -0.43 10.39
C ARG A 66 -0.97 0.95 9.76
N THR A 67 -0.66 2.03 10.48
CA THR A 67 -0.81 3.40 9.97
C THR A 67 0.16 3.68 8.83
N VAL A 68 1.43 3.27 8.95
CA VAL A 68 2.44 3.39 7.87
C VAL A 68 2.00 2.63 6.63
N SER A 69 1.58 1.37 6.79
CA SER A 69 1.06 0.55 5.70
C SER A 69 -0.13 1.17 4.99
N ARG A 70 -1.08 1.76 5.75
CA ARG A 70 -2.22 2.49 5.18
C ARG A 70 -1.75 3.75 4.43
N PHE A 71 -0.82 4.51 5.01
CA PHE A 71 -0.26 5.72 4.39
C PHE A 71 0.41 5.40 3.06
N VAL A 72 1.34 4.43 3.02
CA VAL A 72 2.04 4.00 1.79
C VAL A 72 1.04 3.57 0.71
N ARG A 73 0.00 2.80 1.08
CA ARG A 73 -1.08 2.43 0.15
C ARG A 73 -1.81 3.65 -0.39
N CYS A 74 -2.25 4.55 0.47
CA CYS A 74 -2.95 5.78 0.08
C CYS A 74 -2.06 6.67 -0.82
N CYS A 75 -0.76 6.75 -0.56
CA CYS A 75 0.20 7.42 -1.44
C CYS A 75 0.25 6.77 -2.83
N ARG A 76 0.32 5.43 -2.93
CA ARG A 76 0.28 4.74 -4.24
C ARG A 76 -1.01 5.03 -5.01
N ASP A 77 -2.16 5.00 -4.33
CA ASP A 77 -3.46 5.29 -4.93
C ASP A 77 -3.55 6.75 -5.41
N ALA A 78 -3.13 7.69 -4.56
CA ALA A 78 -3.12 9.12 -4.88
C ALA A 78 -2.15 9.44 -6.02
N ALA A 79 -0.98 8.79 -6.07
CA ALA A 79 -0.01 8.97 -7.15
C ALA A 79 -0.57 8.52 -8.52
N ARG A 80 -1.40 7.47 -8.55
CA ARG A 80 -2.13 7.07 -9.77
C ARG A 80 -3.18 8.09 -10.14
N LEU A 81 -3.95 8.55 -9.15
CA LEU A 81 -5.01 9.54 -9.35
C LEU A 81 -4.45 10.85 -9.92
N CYS A 82 -3.36 11.37 -9.37
CA CYS A 82 -2.75 12.63 -9.81
C CYS A 82 -2.24 12.62 -11.26
N ARG A 83 -1.94 11.43 -11.81
CA ARG A 83 -1.52 11.26 -13.21
C ARG A 83 -2.71 11.06 -14.16
N GLY A 84 -3.91 10.84 -13.63
CA GLY A 84 -5.11 10.60 -14.40
C GLY A 84 -5.76 11.87 -14.97
N PRO A 85 -6.57 11.74 -16.03
CA PRO A 85 -7.26 12.88 -16.65
C PRO A 85 -8.25 13.55 -15.70
N GLU A 86 -8.87 12.79 -14.77
CA GLU A 86 -9.77 13.34 -13.74
C GLU A 86 -9.08 14.33 -12.80
N PHE A 87 -7.75 14.23 -12.65
CA PHE A 87 -6.98 15.15 -11.83
C PHE A 87 -6.47 16.35 -12.65
N LEU A 88 -5.96 16.08 -13.85
CA LEU A 88 -5.31 17.10 -14.69
C LEU A 88 -6.29 17.98 -15.46
N GLN A 89 -7.51 17.50 -15.74
CA GLN A 89 -8.46 18.19 -16.61
C GLN A 89 -9.77 18.48 -15.88
N LYS A 90 -10.22 19.73 -16.00
CA LYS A 90 -11.52 20.14 -15.47
C LYS A 90 -12.65 19.44 -16.20
N SER A 91 -13.54 18.81 -15.43
CA SER A 91 -14.76 18.23 -15.96
C SER A 91 -15.72 19.31 -16.47
N ARG A 92 -16.28 19.11 -17.66
CA ARG A 92 -17.34 19.96 -18.23
C ARG A 92 -18.73 19.67 -17.66
N ARG A 93 -18.89 18.53 -16.98
CA ARG A 93 -20.20 18.02 -16.51
C ARG A 93 -20.37 18.10 -15.00
N GLY A 94 -19.71 19.06 -14.35
CA GLY A 94 -19.78 19.25 -12.89
C GLY A 94 -19.20 18.11 -12.05
N ARG A 95 -18.52 17.13 -12.65
CA ARG A 95 -17.89 16.05 -11.89
C ARG A 95 -16.71 16.58 -11.07
N PRO A 96 -16.48 16.06 -9.85
CA PRO A 96 -15.29 16.35 -9.06
C PRO A 96 -14.03 16.09 -9.88
N TRP A 97 -13.04 16.98 -9.79
CA TRP A 97 -11.79 16.91 -10.54
C TRP A 97 -10.64 17.51 -9.73
N GLY A 98 -9.40 17.26 -10.13
CA GLY A 98 -8.22 17.79 -9.47
C GLY A 98 -8.15 17.38 -7.99
N VAL A 99 -7.75 18.32 -7.12
CA VAL A 99 -7.59 18.09 -5.67
C VAL A 99 -8.88 17.58 -5.02
N MET A 100 -10.06 17.94 -5.53
CA MET A 100 -11.33 17.45 -4.97
C MET A 100 -11.40 15.91 -4.98
N ARG A 101 -10.81 15.25 -5.97
CA ARG A 101 -10.79 13.78 -6.05
C ARG A 101 -9.94 13.14 -4.94
N LEU A 102 -8.94 13.86 -4.42
CA LEU A 102 -8.14 13.42 -3.26
C LEU A 102 -8.86 13.62 -1.93
N LEU A 103 -9.71 14.65 -1.85
CA LEU A 103 -10.44 15.02 -0.63
C LEU A 103 -11.75 14.27 -0.45
N GLN A 104 -12.24 13.62 -1.51
CA GLN A 104 -13.42 12.78 -1.39
C GLN A 104 -13.15 11.65 -0.41
N PRO A 105 -14.11 11.37 0.52
CA PRO A 105 -14.02 10.19 1.35
C PRO A 105 -13.78 8.98 0.46
N GLY A 106 -12.73 8.21 0.79
CA GLY A 106 -12.44 6.99 0.03
C GLY A 106 -13.66 6.05 0.06
N PRO A 107 -13.77 5.09 -0.87
CA PRO A 107 -14.89 4.15 -0.93
C PRO A 107 -15.20 3.38 0.37
N GLY A 108 -14.31 3.42 1.37
CA GLY A 108 -14.51 2.85 2.71
C GLY A 108 -15.09 3.81 3.77
N GLY A 109 -15.58 5.00 3.41
CA GLY A 109 -16.30 5.89 4.31
C GLY A 109 -17.76 5.47 4.57
N ASN A 110 -18.28 4.53 3.78
CA ASN A 110 -19.57 3.88 3.99
C ASN A 110 -19.31 2.39 4.25
N SER A 111 -19.68 1.93 5.44
CA SER A 111 -19.57 0.54 5.86
C SER A 111 -20.46 -0.35 4.97
N GLY A 112 -19.88 -0.96 3.95
CA GLY A 112 -20.57 -1.93 3.08
C GLY A 112 -19.97 -1.98 1.69
N ASN A 113 -19.28 -3.07 1.36
CA ASN A 113 -18.65 -3.36 0.07
C ASN A 113 -17.45 -2.48 -0.32
N SER A 114 -16.26 -2.84 0.20
CA SER A 114 -15.00 -2.51 -0.45
C SER A 114 -14.34 -3.78 -0.95
N GLU A 115 -14.29 -3.94 -2.26
CA GLU A 115 -13.39 -4.89 -2.91
C GLU A 115 -11.94 -4.48 -2.61
N GLY A 116 -11.28 -5.31 -1.81
CA GLY A 116 -9.87 -5.68 -1.98
C GLY A 116 -8.81 -4.62 -1.69
N LYS A 117 -8.26 -4.68 -0.46
CA LYS A 117 -6.81 -4.74 -0.13
C LYS A 117 -6.58 -4.22 1.30
N PHE A 118 -6.99 -5.00 2.29
CA PHE A 118 -6.56 -4.80 3.67
C PHE A 118 -5.23 -5.53 3.89
N LEU A 119 -4.23 -4.84 4.46
CA LEU A 119 -2.94 -5.45 4.79
C LEU A 119 -3.07 -6.13 6.15
N ILE A 120 -2.96 -7.46 6.18
CA ILE A 120 -2.96 -8.27 7.39
C ILE A 120 -1.50 -8.38 7.86
N PRO A 121 -1.14 -7.87 9.06
CA PRO A 121 0.19 -8.08 9.61
C PRO A 121 0.43 -9.58 9.83
N ILE A 122 1.44 -10.14 9.18
CA ILE A 122 1.88 -11.51 9.43
C ILE A 122 2.87 -11.47 10.61
N PRO A 123 2.65 -12.25 11.68
CA PRO A 123 3.57 -12.32 12.80
C PRO A 123 4.99 -12.70 12.35
N GLY A 124 5.99 -11.90 12.74
CA GLY A 124 7.40 -12.27 12.63
C GLY A 124 8.11 -12.11 11.28
N ALA A 125 7.52 -11.44 10.28
CA ALA A 125 8.05 -11.50 8.92
C ALA A 125 8.50 -10.14 8.32
N ALA A 126 9.79 -10.05 8.00
CA ALA A 126 10.24 -9.40 6.76
C ALA A 126 9.80 -10.26 5.56
N PRO A 127 9.68 -9.74 4.33
CA PRO A 127 9.32 -10.55 3.16
C PRO A 127 10.43 -11.57 2.90
N GLN A 128 10.21 -12.79 3.40
CA GLN A 128 11.11 -13.92 3.28
C GLN A 128 10.47 -14.97 2.35
N PRO A 129 11.26 -15.70 1.54
CA PRO A 129 10.77 -16.74 0.63
C PRO A 129 9.82 -17.74 1.31
N GLU A 130 10.08 -18.05 2.57
CA GLU A 130 9.31 -18.98 3.40
C GLU A 130 7.90 -18.45 3.72
N VAL A 131 7.77 -17.14 3.92
CA VAL A 131 6.47 -16.49 4.19
C VAL A 131 5.60 -16.53 2.94
N CYS A 132 6.19 -16.25 1.78
CA CYS A 132 5.49 -16.37 0.50
C CYS A 132 5.07 -17.81 0.21
N ALA A 133 5.92 -18.79 0.51
CA ALA A 133 5.59 -20.20 0.38
C ALA A 133 4.44 -20.61 1.32
N ALA A 134 4.49 -20.19 2.58
CA ALA A 134 3.43 -20.45 3.56
C ALA A 134 2.10 -19.81 3.15
N VAL A 135 2.11 -18.56 2.66
CA VAL A 135 0.91 -17.91 2.15
C VAL A 135 0.33 -18.65 0.95
N ARG A 136 1.18 -19.08 0.00
CA ARG A 136 0.72 -19.90 -1.14
C ARG A 136 0.13 -21.22 -0.71
N PHE A 137 0.74 -21.91 0.26
CA PHE A 137 0.21 -23.16 0.80
C PHE A 137 -1.16 -22.97 1.44
N VAL A 138 -1.32 -21.94 2.27
CA VAL A 138 -2.62 -21.67 2.91
C VAL A 138 -3.67 -21.32 1.86
N LEU A 139 -3.34 -20.46 0.89
CA LEU A 139 -4.30 -20.07 -0.14
C LEU A 139 -4.66 -21.25 -1.07
N GLY A 140 -3.67 -21.99 -1.57
CA GLY A 140 -3.87 -23.08 -2.53
C GLY A 140 -4.35 -24.37 -1.88
N ASP A 141 -3.58 -24.92 -0.96
CA ASP A 141 -3.80 -26.26 -0.40
C ASP A 141 -4.87 -26.28 0.70
N VAL A 142 -4.97 -25.22 1.52
CA VAL A 142 -5.95 -25.17 2.62
C VAL A 142 -7.26 -24.53 2.19
N LEU A 143 -7.20 -23.44 1.41
CA LEU A 143 -8.38 -22.65 1.02
C LEU A 143 -8.85 -22.92 -0.42
N GLY A 144 -8.13 -23.71 -1.22
CA GLY A 144 -8.51 -24.05 -2.58
C GLY A 144 -8.46 -22.89 -3.57
N CYS A 145 -7.76 -21.81 -3.27
CA CYS A 145 -7.67 -20.61 -4.11
C CYS A 145 -6.62 -20.78 -5.22
N GLY A 146 -7.00 -20.47 -6.46
CA GLY A 146 -6.05 -20.36 -7.58
C GLY A 146 -5.12 -19.16 -7.39
N CYS A 147 -3.83 -19.42 -7.17
CA CYS A 147 -2.82 -18.38 -6.99
C CYS A 147 -2.00 -18.22 -8.27
N GLU A 148 -2.52 -17.47 -9.24
CA GLU A 148 -1.73 -17.12 -10.42
C GLU A 148 -0.72 -16.02 -10.06
N PRO A 149 0.58 -16.20 -10.34
CA PRO A 149 1.53 -15.09 -10.27
C PRO A 149 1.09 -14.01 -11.25
N GLU A 150 1.02 -12.73 -10.84
CA GLU A 150 0.69 -11.63 -11.76
C GLU A 150 1.64 -11.69 -12.97
N GLY A 151 1.08 -12.00 -14.13
CA GLY A 151 1.82 -12.37 -15.33
C GLY A 151 2.42 -11.21 -16.10
N THR A 152 3.46 -11.54 -16.86
CA THR A 152 3.90 -10.83 -18.07
C THR A 152 2.74 -10.44 -18.99
N PRO A 153 2.88 -9.34 -19.77
CA PRO A 153 1.77 -8.73 -20.47
C PRO A 153 1.31 -9.55 -21.68
N GLY A 154 0.05 -9.98 -21.66
CA GLY A 154 -0.68 -10.36 -22.87
C GLY A 154 -1.42 -11.70 -22.79
N ALA A 155 -2.63 -11.68 -22.22
CA ALA A 155 -3.78 -12.45 -22.69
C ALA A 155 -4.97 -12.13 -21.78
N GLY A 156 -6.01 -11.52 -22.33
CA GLY A 156 -7.29 -11.41 -21.62
C GLY A 156 -7.93 -12.79 -21.52
N CYS A 157 -8.44 -13.14 -20.35
CA CYS A 157 -9.35 -14.27 -20.23
C CYS A 157 -10.61 -13.87 -19.47
N HIS A 158 -11.69 -13.98 -20.23
CA HIS A 158 -13.09 -13.84 -19.92
C HIS A 158 -13.48 -14.81 -18.78
N LEU A 159 -14.15 -14.27 -17.75
CA LEU A 159 -14.80 -15.08 -16.71
C LEU A 159 -16.04 -15.75 -17.31
N GLN A 160 -16.01 -17.07 -17.47
CA GLN A 160 -17.22 -17.87 -17.68
C GLN A 160 -17.41 -18.79 -16.48
N GLY A 161 -18.51 -18.56 -15.75
CA GLY A 161 -18.92 -19.36 -14.60
C GLY A 161 -19.25 -20.79 -15.05
N GLY A 162 -18.65 -21.76 -14.36
CA GLY A 162 -18.94 -23.18 -14.53
C GLY A 162 -20.35 -23.50 -14.00
N THR A 163 -21.22 -23.90 -14.91
CA THR A 163 -22.49 -24.58 -14.62
C THR A 163 -22.19 -26.03 -14.26
N GLY A 164 -22.57 -26.46 -13.06
CA GLY A 164 -22.51 -27.85 -12.66
C GLY A 164 -23.73 -28.61 -13.16
N ASN A 165 -23.52 -29.63 -14.01
CA ASN A 165 -24.53 -30.64 -14.33
C ASN A 165 -23.98 -32.04 -14.00
N SER A 166 -24.78 -32.78 -13.23
CA SER A 166 -24.61 -34.17 -12.80
C SER A 166 -24.64 -35.16 -13.98
N ARG A 167 -23.99 -36.35 -13.83
CA ARG A 167 -24.54 -37.72 -14.06
C ARG A 167 -23.47 -38.79 -14.36
N GLY A 168 -23.68 -39.99 -13.78
CA GLY A 168 -23.03 -41.28 -14.15
C GLY A 168 -22.90 -42.18 -12.92
N GLU A 169 -23.90 -42.98 -12.54
CA GLU A 169 -24.14 -44.38 -12.97
C GLU A 169 -22.89 -45.27 -12.97
N PHE A 170 -22.82 -46.21 -12.02
CA PHE A 170 -21.99 -47.41 -12.11
C PHE A 170 -22.86 -48.63 -11.78
N GLY A 171 -23.00 -49.51 -12.77
CA GLY A 171 -23.42 -50.88 -12.60
C GLY A 171 -22.39 -51.78 -13.27
N THR A 172 -21.90 -52.76 -12.51
CA THR A 172 -21.56 -54.13 -12.93
C THR A 172 -21.69 -55.00 -11.69
#